data_AF-A0AAV5ZQG1-F1
#
_entry.id   AF-A0AAV5ZQG1-F1
#
_cell.length_a   1.000
_cell.length_b   1.000
_cell.length_c   1.000
_cell.angle_alpha   90.00
_cell.angle_beta   90.00
_cell.angle_gamma   90.00
#
_symmetry.space_group_name_H-M   'P 1'
#
loop_
_entity.id
_entity.type
_entity.pdbx_description
1 polymer ?
#
loop_
_entity_poly.entity_id
_entity_poly.type
_entity_poly.pdbx_seq_one_letter_code
_entity_poly.pdbx_strand_id
1 'polypeptide(L)'
;MVGLATITGYLKVPDVDTVAAIRGGMGYMIVISGVLAVFSWNAGNRALTPIKGILFINLVPVTTFVISIRSGYNMSKLEVTGAIVTIAALVSNNLYQRKLIRARSAIPAGVPAAGGAAK
;
A
#
# COMPACT_ATOMS: atom_id res chain seq x y z
N MET A 1 -6.19 -24.67 -0.02
CA MET A 1 -7.64 -24.58 -0.34
C MET A 1 -7.95 -24.60 -1.84
N VAL A 2 -7.17 -23.91 -2.70
CA VAL A 2 -7.38 -23.95 -4.17
C VAL A 2 -7.16 -25.36 -4.77
N GLY A 3 -6.09 -26.06 -4.37
CA GLY A 3 -5.78 -27.39 -4.90
C GLY A 3 -6.86 -28.45 -4.65
N LEU A 4 -7.53 -28.42 -3.49
CA LEU A 4 -8.66 -29.32 -3.20
C LEU A 4 -9.87 -29.01 -4.08
N ALA A 5 -10.20 -27.73 -4.29
CA ALA A 5 -11.30 -27.30 -5.15
C ALA A 5 -11.05 -27.59 -6.65
N THR A 6 -9.78 -27.69 -7.06
CA THR A 6 -9.38 -28.13 -8.40
C THR A 6 -9.52 -29.63 -8.57
N ILE A 7 -9.12 -30.43 -7.58
CA ILE A 7 -9.24 -31.90 -7.62
C ILE A 7 -10.70 -32.34 -7.57
N THR A 8 -11.56 -31.62 -6.84
CA THR A 8 -13.00 -31.91 -6.78
C THR A 8 -13.78 -31.42 -8.02
N GLY A 9 -13.12 -30.88 -9.04
CA GLY A 9 -13.74 -30.44 -10.29
C GLY A 9 -14.54 -29.14 -10.20
N TYR A 10 -14.56 -28.49 -9.03
CA TYR A 10 -15.25 -27.21 -8.81
C TYR A 10 -14.56 -26.04 -9.53
N LEU A 11 -13.24 -26.15 -9.73
CA LEU A 11 -12.45 -25.20 -10.50
C LEU A 11 -11.97 -25.87 -11.80
N LYS A 12 -12.47 -25.39 -12.93
CA LYS A 12 -11.99 -25.78 -14.25
C LYS A 12 -10.55 -25.26 -14.43
N VAL A 13 -9.58 -26.17 -14.48
CA VAL A 13 -8.19 -25.81 -14.78
C VAL A 13 -8.14 -25.26 -16.20
N PRO A 14 -7.58 -24.06 -16.41
CA PRO A 14 -7.42 -23.53 -17.75
C PRO A 14 -6.54 -24.46 -18.58
N ASP A 15 -6.98 -24.70 -19.80
CA ASP A 15 -6.24 -25.52 -20.75
C ASP A 15 -4.87 -24.90 -21.04
N VAL A 16 -3.86 -25.74 -21.31
CA VAL A 16 -2.48 -25.31 -21.58
C VAL A 16 -2.41 -24.31 -22.76
N ASP A 17 -3.29 -24.45 -23.74
CA ASP A 17 -3.38 -23.52 -24.87
C ASP A 17 -3.91 -22.15 -24.44
N THR A 18 -4.82 -22.13 -23.45
CA THR A 18 -5.33 -20.87 -22.88
C THR A 18 -4.20 -20.14 -22.14
N VAL A 19 -3.40 -20.87 -21.35
CA VAL A 19 -2.24 -20.32 -20.63
C VAL A 19 -1.19 -19.81 -21.62
N ALA A 20 -0.92 -20.56 -22.69
CA ALA A 20 0.00 -20.16 -23.75
C ALA A 20 -0.48 -18.92 -24.53
N ALA A 21 -1.79 -18.74 -24.69
CA ALA A 21 -2.39 -17.57 -25.32
C ALA A 21 -2.25 -16.31 -24.45
N ILE A 22 -2.40 -16.40 -23.13
CA ILE A 22 -2.29 -15.25 -22.22
C ILE A 22 -0.87 -15.01 -21.68
N ARG A 23 0.12 -15.81 -22.10
CA ARG A 23 1.52 -15.74 -21.60
C ARG A 23 2.14 -14.36 -21.70
N GLY A 24 1.81 -13.60 -22.75
CA GLY A 24 2.29 -12.23 -22.94
C GLY A 24 1.71 -11.27 -21.89
N GLY A 25 0.40 -11.34 -21.64
CA GLY A 25 -0.27 -10.52 -20.62
C GLY A 25 0.19 -10.87 -19.21
N MET A 26 0.42 -12.15 -18.93
CA MET A 26 1.01 -12.60 -17.66
C MET A 26 2.44 -12.08 -17.50
N GLY A 27 3.27 -12.20 -18.53
CA GLY A 27 4.64 -11.67 -18.50
C GLY A 27 4.66 -10.17 -18.25
N TYR A 28 3.79 -9.40 -18.91
CA TYR A 28 3.64 -7.97 -18.68
C TYR A 28 3.27 -7.65 -17.23
N MET A 29 2.26 -8.32 -16.67
CA MET A 29 1.84 -8.11 -15.29
C MET A 29 2.94 -8.47 -14.29
N ILE A 30 3.65 -9.58 -14.52
CA ILE A 30 4.77 -9.99 -13.66
C ILE A 30 5.88 -8.93 -13.68
N VAL A 31 6.32 -8.52 -14.87
CA VAL A 31 7.48 -7.61 -15.01
C VAL A 31 7.12 -6.19 -14.57
N ILE A 32 6.02 -5.64 -15.07
CA ILE A 32 5.65 -4.24 -14.84
C ILE A 32 5.00 -4.07 -13.46
N SER A 33 3.91 -4.82 -13.19
CA SER A 33 3.15 -4.65 -11.93
C SER A 33 3.79 -5.38 -10.75
N GLY A 34 4.56 -6.45 -10.99
CA GLY A 34 5.26 -7.17 -9.93
C GLY A 34 6.65 -6.60 -9.71
N VAL A 35 7.57 -6.89 -10.62
CA VAL A 35 9.01 -6.63 -10.45
C VAL A 35 9.29 -5.13 -10.39
N LEU A 36 8.95 -4.37 -11.43
CA LEU A 36 9.26 -2.95 -11.51
C LEU A 36 8.55 -2.12 -10.44
N ALA A 37 7.29 -2.45 -10.12
CA ALA A 37 6.57 -1.78 -9.05
C ALA A 37 7.27 -1.94 -7.69
N VAL A 38 7.71 -3.15 -7.33
CA VAL A 38 8.40 -3.41 -6.06
C VAL A 38 9.76 -2.74 -6.02
N PHE A 39 10.54 -2.78 -7.11
CA PHE A 39 11.81 -2.06 -7.18
C PHE A 39 11.63 -0.55 -7.05
N SER A 40 10.64 0.01 -7.74
CA SER A 40 10.32 1.44 -7.68
C SER A 40 9.83 1.85 -6.28
N TRP A 41 9.03 1.00 -5.65
CA TRP A 41 8.56 1.18 -4.27
C TRP A 41 9.73 1.17 -3.26
N ASN A 42 10.62 0.20 -3.37
CA ASN A 42 11.78 0.08 -2.50
C ASN A 42 12.76 1.25 -2.70
N ALA A 43 13.01 1.66 -3.94
CA ALA A 43 13.80 2.85 -4.25
C ALA A 43 13.15 4.13 -3.72
N GLY A 44 11.83 4.27 -3.90
CA GLY A 44 11.04 5.39 -3.38
C GLY A 44 11.10 5.49 -1.86
N ASN A 45 10.95 4.38 -1.15
CA ASN A 45 11.09 4.32 0.31
C ASN A 45 12.51 4.58 0.79
N ARG A 46 13.53 4.27 -0.01
CA ARG A 46 14.93 4.60 0.32
C ARG A 46 15.20 6.10 0.15
N ALA A 47 14.59 6.75 -0.85
CA ALA A 47 14.72 8.18 -1.11
C ALA A 47 13.88 9.02 -0.11
N LEU A 48 12.66 8.59 0.18
CA LEU A 48 11.78 9.18 1.19
C LEU A 48 12.13 8.56 2.54
N THR A 49 13.02 9.19 3.32
CA THR A 49 13.34 8.82 4.72
C THR A 49 12.11 8.21 5.43
N PRO A 50 12.21 7.08 6.16
CA PRO A 50 11.09 6.21 6.55
C PRO A 50 9.81 6.89 7.06
N ILE A 51 9.97 8.04 7.70
CA ILE A 51 8.90 8.92 8.17
C ILE A 51 7.96 9.44 7.06
N LYS A 52 8.48 9.76 5.87
CA LYS A 52 7.68 10.27 4.75
C LYS A 52 7.07 9.15 3.90
N GLY A 53 7.67 7.95 3.89
CA GLY A 53 7.17 6.78 3.15
C GLY A 53 5.84 6.24 3.71
N ILE A 54 5.69 6.22 5.04
CA ILE A 54 4.40 5.90 5.70
C ILE A 54 3.31 6.93 5.37
N LEU A 55 3.69 8.19 5.13
CA LEU A 55 2.74 9.20 4.68
C LEU A 55 2.30 8.95 3.22
N PHE A 56 3.21 8.47 2.39
CA PHE A 56 3.00 8.19 0.97
C PHE A 56 2.10 6.97 0.73
N ILE A 57 2.21 5.90 1.54
CA ILE A 57 1.34 4.72 1.37
C ILE A 57 -0.14 5.04 1.61
N ASN A 58 -0.42 5.99 2.51
CA ASN A 58 -1.77 6.46 2.80
C ASN A 58 -2.34 7.39 1.73
N LEU A 59 -1.51 7.91 0.81
CA LEU A 59 -1.95 8.75 -0.30
C LEU A 59 -2.51 7.91 -1.47
N VAL A 60 -1.99 6.70 -1.67
CA VAL A 60 -2.37 5.81 -2.77
C VAL A 60 -3.89 5.59 -2.82
N PRO A 61 -4.58 5.18 -1.74
CA PRO A 61 -6.02 4.97 -1.78
C PRO A 61 -6.80 6.25 -2.12
N VAL A 62 -6.35 7.41 -1.61
CA VAL A 62 -6.99 8.70 -1.90
C VAL A 62 -6.89 9.03 -3.39
N THR A 63 -5.71 8.87 -3.99
CA THR A 63 -5.52 9.11 -5.43
C THR A 63 -6.34 8.15 -6.29
N THR A 64 -6.40 6.87 -5.92
CA THR A 64 -7.23 5.88 -6.62
C THR A 64 -8.70 6.29 -6.62
N PHE A 65 -9.25 6.74 -5.48
CA PHE A 65 -10.62 7.24 -5.42
C PHE A 65 -10.85 8.47 -6.29
N VAL A 66 -9.94 9.45 -6.25
CA VAL A 66 -10.03 10.66 -7.08
C VAL A 66 -10.07 10.30 -8.57
N ILE A 67 -9.21 9.36 -8.99
CA ILE A 67 -9.20 8.87 -10.37
C ILE A 67 -10.52 8.17 -10.69
N SER A 68 -11.00 7.26 -9.83
CA SER A 68 -12.26 6.54 -10.06
C SER A 68 -13.47 7.48 -10.22
N ILE A 69 -13.54 8.57 -9.44
CA ILE A 69 -14.56 9.60 -9.59
C ILE A 69 -14.41 10.33 -10.94
N ARG A 70 -13.18 10.66 -11.33
CA ARG A 70 -12.88 11.34 -12.61
C ARG A 70 -13.16 10.44 -13.82
N SER A 71 -12.98 9.14 -13.69
CA SER A 71 -13.23 8.13 -14.73
C SER A 71 -14.71 7.94 -15.05
N GLY A 72 -15.62 8.66 -14.39
CA GLY A 72 -17.07 8.57 -14.64
C GLY A 72 -17.71 7.30 -14.06
N TYR A 73 -17.03 6.64 -13.11
CA TYR A 73 -17.59 5.48 -12.44
C TYR A 73 -18.78 5.91 -11.58
N ASN A 74 -19.97 5.39 -11.88
CA ASN A 74 -21.19 5.67 -11.12
C ASN A 74 -21.14 4.90 -9.80
N MET A 75 -20.47 5.50 -8.81
CA MET A 75 -20.38 4.93 -7.47
C MET A 75 -21.77 4.83 -6.85
N SER A 76 -22.13 3.62 -6.41
CA SER A 76 -23.31 3.40 -5.58
C SER A 76 -23.22 4.20 -4.28
N LYS A 77 -24.36 4.56 -3.69
CA LYS A 77 -24.42 5.32 -2.43
C LYS A 77 -23.61 4.66 -1.30
N LEU A 78 -23.55 3.32 -1.28
CA LEU A 78 -22.73 2.57 -0.33
C LEU A 78 -21.22 2.73 -0.59
N GLU A 79 -20.79 2.73 -1.86
CA GLU A 79 -19.39 2.93 -2.23
C GLU A 79 -18.91 4.34 -1.87
N VAL A 80 -19.74 5.35 -2.11
CA VAL A 80 -19.45 6.74 -1.71
C VAL A 80 -19.30 6.86 -0.20
N THR A 81 -20.18 6.21 0.56
CA THR A 81 -20.13 6.23 2.03
C THR A 81 -18.86 5.54 2.53
N GLY A 82 -18.52 4.36 1.99
CA GLY A 82 -17.28 3.66 2.30
C GLY A 82 -16.03 4.45 1.92
N ALA A 83 -16.07 5.14 0.78
CA ALA A 83 -14.99 6.02 0.32
C ALA A 83 -14.79 7.19 1.29
N ILE A 84 -15.86 7.86 1.73
CA ILE A 84 -15.79 8.96 2.70
C ILE A 84 -15.18 8.48 4.03
N VAL A 85 -15.64 7.34 4.56
CA VAL A 85 -15.09 6.76 5.80
C VAL A 85 -13.60 6.45 5.65
N THR A 86 -13.22 5.84 4.53
CA THR A 86 -11.81 5.51 4.23
C THR A 86 -10.95 6.77 4.14
N ILE A 87 -11.42 7.79 3.41
CA ILE A 87 -10.72 9.08 3.30
C ILE A 87 -10.59 9.75 4.67
N ALA A 88 -11.65 9.76 5.49
CA ALA A 88 -11.61 10.33 6.83
C ALA A 88 -10.61 9.61 7.74
N ALA A 89 -10.54 8.27 7.68
CA ALA A 89 -9.57 7.48 8.42
C ALA A 89 -8.13 7.79 7.98
N LEU A 90 -7.88 7.88 6.67
CA LEU A 90 -6.56 8.19 6.10
C LEU A 90 -6.10 9.59 6.47
N VAL A 91 -6.97 10.60 6.35
CA VAL A 91 -6.65 11.98 6.73
C VAL A 91 -6.36 12.07 8.23
N SER A 92 -7.16 11.41 9.06
CA SER A 92 -6.95 11.35 10.51
C SER A 92 -5.62 10.69 10.87
N ASN A 93 -5.29 9.56 10.23
CA ASN A 93 -4.01 8.88 10.39
C ASN A 93 -2.83 9.78 9.99
N ASN A 94 -2.96 10.50 8.87
CA ASN A 94 -1.94 11.43 8.37
C ASN A 94 -1.67 12.57 9.38
N LEU A 95 -2.72 13.19 9.90
CA LEU A 95 -2.62 14.28 10.88
C LEU A 95 -2.03 13.79 12.21
N TYR A 96 -2.43 12.60 12.65
CA TYR A 96 -1.90 11.98 13.88
C TYR A 96 -0.40 11.68 13.77
N GLN A 97 0.04 11.08 12.66
CA GLN A 97 1.46 10.84 12.37
C GLN A 97 2.27 12.14 12.35
N ARG A 98 1.76 13.21 11.71
CA ARG A 98 2.42 14.52 11.72
C ARG A 98 2.59 15.08 13.13
N LYS A 99 1.59 14.92 14.00
CA LYS A 99 1.67 15.34 15.41
C LYS A 99 2.71 14.53 16.18
N LEU A 100 2.72 13.20 16.02
CA LEU A 100 3.71 12.32 16.64
C LEU A 100 5.15 12.66 16.24
N ILE A 101 5.38 12.91 14.95
CA ILE A 101 6.71 13.31 14.43
C ILE A 101 7.15 14.63 15.07
N ARG A 102 6.26 15.63 15.11
CA ARG A 102 6.56 16.95 15.69
C ARG A 102 6.84 16.86 17.20
N ALA A 103 6.10 16.02 17.92
CA ALA A 103 6.34 15.76 19.34
C ALA A 103 7.69 15.05 19.58
N ARG A 104 8.08 14.10 18.73
CA ARG A 104 9.35 13.39 18.83
C ARG A 104 10.56 14.29 18.52
N SER A 105 10.41 15.26 17.61
CA SER A 105 11.44 16.27 17.31
C SER A 105 11.60 17.33 18.40
N ALA A 106 10.64 17.46 19.33
CA ALA A 106 10.70 18.41 20.45
C ALA A 106 11.40 17.84 21.69
N ILE A 107 11.76 16.55 21.69
CA ILE A 107 12.62 15.96 22.72
C ILE A 107 14.06 16.43 22.44
N PRO A 108 14.71 17.19 23.35
CA PRO A 108 16.07 17.66 23.14
C PRO A 108 17.03 16.45 23.07
N ALA A 109 17.89 16.41 22.06
CA ALA A 109 19.01 15.50 21.98
C ALA A 109 20.04 15.89 23.07
N GLY A 110 19.80 15.45 24.30
CA GLY A 110 20.60 15.90 25.45
C GLY A 110 20.10 15.38 26.77
N VAL A 111 19.96 14.06 26.92
CA VAL A 111 20.08 13.42 28.24
C VAL A 111 21.37 12.61 28.19
N PRO A 112 22.46 13.04 28.84
CA PRO A 112 23.63 12.20 28.97
C PRO A 112 23.22 10.95 29.75
N ALA A 113 23.63 9.78 29.26
CA ALA A 113 23.53 8.55 30.02
C ALA A 113 24.26 8.77 31.36
N ALA A 114 23.49 8.93 32.42
CA ALA A 114 24.03 9.09 33.77
C ALA A 114 24.88 7.85 34.06
N GLY A 115 26.13 8.12 34.44
CA GLY A 115 27.21 7.14 34.53
C GLY A 115 26.87 5.94 35.41
N GLY A 116 27.01 4.76 34.81
CA GLY A 116 27.27 3.52 35.53
C GLY A 116 28.76 3.22 35.48
N ALA A 117 29.55 3.93 36.29
CA ALA A 117 30.94 3.58 36.55
C ALA A 117 31.18 3.64 38.07
N ALA A 118 31.28 2.44 38.65
CA ALA A 118 32.09 2.08 39.81
C ALA A 118 32.32 3.14 40.90
N LYS A 119 31.67 2.94 42.06
CA LYS A 119 32.38 2.59 43.30
C LYS A 119 31.43 2.01 44.34
#